data_AF-Q8SU60-F1
#
_entry.id   AF-Q8SU60-F1
#
_cell.length_a   1.000
_cell.length_b   1.000
_cell.length_c   1.000
_cell.angle_alpha   90.00
_cell.angle_beta   90.00
_cell.angle_gamma   90.00
#
_symmetry.space_group_name_H-M   'P 1'
#
loop_
_entity.id
_entity.type
_entity.pdbx_description
1 polymer ?
#
loop_
_entity_poly.entity_id
_entity_poly.type
_entity_poly.pdbx_seq_one_letter_code
_entity_poly.pdbx_strand_id
1 'polypeptide(L)'
;MDTGNERKSQCKQSCPVKIPLVGPLRDMIGKEVGDKASTVIDILEGIIPTVPSEDMYGELVEALTPVIEHKAKGVVGKVMAYKRKPCRDGGECRAKGCIFLHDRDRRSGEGSPGRLGQKGREEGDAGDATGKRRRANEANENSEVVFNKVNESRHNPEDLKAYAARFGRIVNFKRLNPEKYLVVFEDPSAACELVKSPEAVLEDPGIKKFYNVIDNLVKVELKKLFEEQEAVVDKMSTEFSAALLGHLRNINIRIRSLVLKDKSKDGGGVDGKKGFNQENSLYYNCF
;
A
#
# COMPACT_ATOMS: atom_id res chain seq x y z
N MET A 1 37.70 -1.49 35.40
CA MET A 1 37.01 -0.19 35.37
C MET A 1 37.21 0.37 33.98
N ASP A 2 36.17 0.40 33.17
CA ASP A 2 35.93 1.54 32.27
C ASP A 2 34.49 1.48 31.78
N THR A 3 33.77 2.54 32.12
CA THR A 3 32.34 2.74 31.95
C THR A 3 32.05 3.44 30.63
N GLY A 4 30.97 3.02 29.97
CA GLY A 4 30.06 3.93 29.29
C GLY A 4 30.30 4.16 27.80
N ASN A 5 29.41 3.61 26.97
CA ASN A 5 28.91 4.38 25.84
C ASN A 5 27.50 3.91 25.47
N GLU A 6 26.53 4.25 26.32
CA GLU A 6 25.14 4.34 25.90
C GLU A 6 24.90 5.68 25.18
N ARG A 7 23.99 5.63 24.20
CA ARG A 7 23.25 6.72 23.53
C ARG A 7 23.78 7.19 22.17
N LYS A 8 22.97 6.89 21.15
CA LYS A 8 22.37 7.80 20.13
C LYS A 8 21.74 6.93 19.03
N SER A 9 20.49 7.06 18.58
CA SER A 9 19.34 7.88 18.93
C SER A 9 18.13 7.16 18.33
N GLN A 10 17.16 6.75 19.15
CA GLN A 10 15.84 6.37 18.65
C GLN A 10 15.22 7.61 18.01
N CYS A 11 14.97 7.55 16.70
CA CYS A 11 14.19 8.55 15.98
C CYS A 11 12.74 8.41 16.45
N LYS A 12 12.40 9.09 17.55
CA LYS A 12 11.03 9.31 18.01
C LYS A 12 10.29 10.00 16.85
N GLN A 13 9.49 9.27 16.09
CA GLN A 13 8.59 9.86 15.11
C GLN A 13 7.56 10.67 15.88
N SER A 14 7.76 11.99 15.94
CA SER A 14 6.75 12.90 16.45
C SER A 14 5.46 12.74 15.64
N CYS A 15 4.33 12.74 16.35
CA CYS A 15 3.03 12.74 15.70
C CYS A 15 2.98 13.90 14.69
N PRO A 16 2.70 13.64 13.39
CA PRO A 16 2.79 14.65 12.33
C PRO A 16 1.64 15.65 12.37
N VAL A 17 0.59 15.38 13.14
CA VAL A 17 -0.63 16.19 13.20
C VAL A 17 -0.47 17.21 14.32
N LYS A 18 -0.45 18.49 13.96
CA LYS A 18 -0.44 19.58 14.93
C LYS A 18 -1.84 19.74 15.53
N ILE A 19 -1.91 19.88 16.85
CA ILE A 19 -3.11 20.20 17.63
C ILE A 19 -2.99 21.64 18.12
N PRO A 20 -4.04 22.48 18.01
CA PRO A 20 -5.32 22.19 17.38
C PRO A 20 -5.19 21.95 15.86
N LEU A 21 -6.12 21.17 15.30
CA LEU A 21 -6.16 20.85 13.88
C LEU A 21 -6.20 22.14 13.06
N VAL A 22 -5.30 22.25 12.09
CA VAL A 22 -5.21 23.41 11.21
C VAL A 22 -6.43 23.53 10.30
N GLY A 23 -6.78 24.76 9.89
CA GLY A 23 -7.96 25.08 9.07
C GLY A 23 -8.21 24.13 7.89
N PRO A 24 -7.20 23.81 7.06
CA PRO A 24 -7.37 22.86 5.95
C PRO A 24 -7.81 21.44 6.36
N LEU A 25 -7.35 20.96 7.52
CA LEU A 25 -7.78 19.67 8.06
C LEU A 25 -9.22 19.74 8.56
N ARG A 26 -9.58 20.83 9.26
CA ARG A 26 -10.95 21.08 9.73
C ARG A 26 -11.93 21.19 8.54
N ASP A 27 -11.54 21.88 7.48
CA ASP A 27 -12.32 22.01 6.25
C ASP A 27 -12.51 20.66 5.53
N MET A 28 -11.46 19.83 5.50
CA MET A 28 -11.54 18.49 4.92
C MET A 28 -12.49 17.60 5.71
N ILE A 29 -12.39 17.61 7.04
CA ILE A 29 -13.31 16.89 7.93
C ILE A 29 -14.74 17.39 7.69
N GLY A 30 -14.97 18.70 7.67
CA GLY A 30 -16.26 19.32 7.36
C GLY A 30 -16.89 18.80 6.06
N LYS A 31 -16.11 18.67 4.99
CA LYS A 31 -16.59 18.15 3.70
C LYS A 31 -16.91 16.66 3.72
N GLU A 32 -16.17 15.85 4.48
CA GLU A 32 -16.30 14.39 4.53
C GLU A 32 -17.47 13.92 5.41
N VAL A 33 -17.62 14.57 6.57
CA VAL A 33 -18.51 14.10 7.65
C VAL A 33 -19.67 15.05 7.94
N GLY A 34 -19.70 16.23 7.33
CA GLY A 34 -20.84 17.15 7.38
C GLY A 34 -21.14 17.67 8.79
N ASP A 35 -22.37 17.47 9.23
CA ASP A 35 -22.92 17.87 10.54
C ASP A 35 -22.13 17.31 11.74
N LYS A 36 -21.48 16.15 11.56
CA LYS A 36 -20.69 15.49 12.60
C LYS A 36 -19.26 16.06 12.75
N ALA A 37 -18.89 17.07 11.96
CA ALA A 37 -17.52 17.57 11.91
C ALA A 37 -16.99 18.10 13.24
N SER A 38 -17.81 18.81 14.02
CA SER A 38 -17.40 19.33 15.34
C SER A 38 -17.01 18.18 16.27
N THR A 39 -17.87 17.18 16.41
CA THR A 39 -17.64 16.00 17.25
C THR A 39 -16.40 15.21 16.80
N VAL A 40 -16.19 15.06 15.49
CA VAL A 40 -15.00 14.39 14.94
C VAL A 40 -13.72 15.17 15.24
N ILE A 41 -13.75 16.51 15.15
CA ILE A 41 -12.61 17.37 15.49
C ILE A 41 -12.28 17.24 16.99
N ASP A 42 -13.29 17.30 17.86
CA ASP A 42 -13.09 17.19 19.31
C ASP A 42 -12.47 15.85 19.71
N ILE A 43 -12.93 14.75 19.10
CA ILE A 43 -12.37 13.41 19.31
C ILE A 43 -10.91 13.34 18.83
N LEU A 44 -10.62 13.85 17.64
CA LEU A 44 -9.25 13.88 17.11
C LEU A 44 -8.31 14.70 17.99
N GLU A 45 -8.74 15.89 18.42
CA GLU A 45 -7.94 16.78 19.26
C GLU A 45 -7.75 16.23 20.69
N GLY A 46 -8.67 15.41 21.19
CA GLY A 46 -8.54 14.73 22.48
C GLY A 46 -7.63 13.49 22.47
N ILE A 47 -7.62 12.72 21.38
CA ILE A 47 -6.89 11.45 21.30
C ILE A 47 -5.46 11.63 20.77
N ILE A 48 -5.24 12.50 19.79
CA ILE A 48 -3.92 12.71 19.18
C ILE A 48 -2.82 13.08 20.20
N PRO A 49 -3.09 13.89 21.25
CA PRO A 49 -2.08 14.20 22.28
C PRO A 49 -1.82 13.07 23.28
N THR A 50 -2.74 12.10 23.41
CA THR A 50 -2.75 11.12 24.50
C THR A 50 -2.28 9.73 24.08
N VAL A 51 -2.30 9.44 22.78
CA VAL A 51 -1.97 8.12 22.24
C VAL A 51 -0.60 8.11 21.54
N PRO A 52 0.27 7.10 21.76
CA PRO A 52 1.53 6.95 21.05
C PRO A 52 1.32 6.74 19.54
N SER A 53 2.30 7.15 18.73
CA SER A 53 2.20 7.16 17.26
C SER A 53 1.96 5.77 16.62
N GLU A 54 2.32 4.69 17.32
CA GLU A 54 2.25 3.32 16.83
C GLU A 54 0.80 2.80 16.80
N ASP A 55 0.00 3.16 17.81
CA ASP A 55 -1.39 2.71 17.96
C ASP A 55 -2.42 3.74 17.51
N MET A 56 -1.97 4.98 17.27
CA MET A 56 -2.82 6.14 16.94
C MET A 56 -3.83 5.89 15.81
N TYR A 57 -3.45 5.16 14.77
CA TYR A 57 -4.39 4.86 13.68
C TYR A 57 -5.55 3.98 14.15
N GLY A 58 -5.27 2.94 14.95
CA GLY A 58 -6.27 2.01 15.46
C GLY A 58 -7.23 2.73 16.41
N GLU A 59 -6.67 3.42 17.40
CA GLU A 59 -7.41 4.17 18.42
C GLU A 59 -8.33 5.25 17.82
N LEU A 60 -7.82 6.01 16.84
CA LEU A 60 -8.64 7.01 16.16
C LEU A 60 -9.76 6.38 15.32
N VAL A 61 -9.52 5.24 14.68
CA VAL A 61 -10.57 4.54 13.93
C VAL A 61 -11.62 4.01 14.89
N GLU A 62 -11.22 3.42 16.00
CA GLU A 62 -12.13 2.90 17.02
C GLU A 62 -13.00 4.01 17.60
N ALA A 63 -12.41 5.13 18.01
CA ALA A 63 -13.13 6.26 18.59
C ALA A 63 -14.07 6.97 17.59
N LEU A 64 -13.71 7.02 16.30
CA LEU A 64 -14.53 7.67 15.28
C LEU A 64 -15.60 6.76 14.67
N THR A 65 -15.46 5.43 14.79
CA THR A 65 -16.42 4.46 14.22
C THR A 65 -17.85 4.67 14.74
N PRO A 66 -18.11 4.91 16.05
CA PRO A 66 -19.46 5.20 16.54
C PRO A 66 -20.08 6.47 15.96
N VAL A 67 -19.26 7.42 15.50
CA VAL A 67 -19.74 8.73 15.01
C VAL A 67 -19.95 8.70 13.50
N ILE A 68 -18.99 8.19 12.75
CA ILE A 68 -18.96 8.27 11.27
C ILE A 68 -18.86 6.92 10.57
N GLU A 69 -19.00 5.83 11.33
CA GLU A 69 -19.12 4.45 10.84
C GLU A 69 -18.04 4.07 9.81
N HIS A 70 -18.47 3.64 8.62
CA HIS A 70 -17.62 3.22 7.51
C HIS A 70 -16.66 4.31 7.00
N LYS A 71 -16.93 5.59 7.28
CA LYS A 71 -16.05 6.71 6.89
C LYS A 71 -14.86 6.90 7.83
N ALA A 72 -14.86 6.30 9.03
CA ALA A 72 -13.82 6.49 10.04
C ALA A 72 -12.40 6.22 9.49
N LYS A 73 -12.21 5.06 8.84
CA LYS A 73 -10.92 4.70 8.23
C LYS A 73 -10.45 5.69 7.17
N GLY A 74 -11.36 6.20 6.35
CA GLY A 74 -11.05 7.16 5.29
C GLY A 74 -10.61 8.51 5.85
N VAL A 75 -11.34 9.02 6.86
CA VAL A 75 -11.04 10.28 7.53
C VAL A 75 -9.70 10.19 8.28
N VAL A 76 -9.50 9.16 9.09
CA VAL A 76 -8.24 8.94 9.82
C VAL A 76 -7.06 8.82 8.86
N GLY A 77 -7.22 8.07 7.76
CA GLY A 77 -6.20 7.95 6.73
C GLY A 77 -5.81 9.30 6.10
N LYS A 78 -6.78 10.18 5.85
CA LYS A 78 -6.54 11.54 5.32
C LYS A 78 -5.86 12.45 6.35
N VAL A 79 -6.29 12.40 7.61
CA VAL A 79 -5.66 13.16 8.71
C VAL A 79 -4.20 12.74 8.90
N MET A 80 -3.94 11.43 8.96
CA MET A 80 -2.59 10.89 9.14
C MET A 80 -1.68 11.09 7.90
N ALA A 81 -2.26 11.30 6.72
CA ALA A 81 -1.54 11.58 5.48
C ALA A 81 -1.31 13.08 5.21
N TYR A 82 -1.91 13.96 6.02
CA TYR A 82 -1.85 15.40 5.82
C TYR A 82 -0.41 15.90 5.75
N LYS A 83 -0.08 16.59 4.66
CA LYS A 83 1.27 17.11 4.35
C LYS A 83 2.39 16.06 4.38
N ARG A 84 2.10 14.75 4.34
CA ARG A 84 3.13 13.69 4.23
C ARG A 84 3.49 13.32 2.80
N LYS A 85 2.53 13.38 1.88
CA LYS A 85 2.74 13.03 0.47
C LYS A 85 2.72 14.28 -0.40
N PRO A 86 3.58 14.39 -1.42
CA PRO A 86 3.48 15.48 -2.39
C PRO A 86 2.15 15.39 -3.13
N CYS A 87 1.53 16.53 -3.38
CA CYS A 87 0.34 16.59 -4.22
C CYS A 87 0.69 16.11 -5.62
N ARG A 88 -0.16 15.24 -6.19
CA ARG A 88 0.01 14.74 -7.56
C ARG A 88 0.09 15.87 -8.58
N ASP A 89 -0.69 16.93 -8.36
CA ASP A 89 -0.78 18.09 -9.25
C ASP A 89 0.23 19.19 -8.89
N GLY A 90 1.09 18.94 -7.88
CA GLY A 90 2.19 19.84 -7.51
C GLY A 90 1.76 21.31 -7.37
N GLY A 91 2.54 22.23 -7.97
CA GLY A 91 2.26 23.67 -7.94
C GLY A 91 1.02 24.12 -8.71
N GLU A 92 0.42 23.26 -9.52
CA GLU A 92 -0.74 23.55 -10.39
C GLU A 92 -2.07 23.10 -9.77
N CYS A 93 -2.03 22.52 -8.57
CA CYS A 93 -3.22 22.05 -7.87
C CYS A 93 -4.22 23.21 -7.66
N ARG A 94 -5.42 23.08 -8.25
CA ARG A 94 -6.54 24.04 -8.07
C ARG A 94 -7.53 23.63 -6.99
N ALA A 95 -7.30 22.49 -6.32
CA ALA A 95 -8.19 21.97 -5.30
C ALA A 95 -8.12 22.85 -4.02
N LYS A 96 -9.23 23.53 -3.69
CA LYS A 96 -9.35 24.32 -2.46
C LYS A 96 -9.32 23.39 -1.24
N GLY A 97 -8.26 23.48 -0.43
CA GLY A 97 -8.07 22.65 0.76
C GLY A 97 -7.40 21.30 0.47
N CYS A 98 -6.51 21.22 -0.52
CA CYS A 98 -5.75 20.00 -0.77
C CYS A 98 -4.88 19.63 0.45
N ILE A 99 -5.01 18.37 0.88
CA ILE A 99 -4.35 17.82 2.07
C ILE A 99 -2.91 17.33 1.82
N PHE A 100 -2.45 17.38 0.57
CA PHE A 100 -1.12 16.95 0.16
C PHE A 100 -0.15 18.13 0.09
N LEU A 101 1.13 17.83 0.17
CA LEU A 101 2.22 18.82 0.25
C LEU A 101 2.51 19.42 -1.13
N HIS A 102 2.39 20.74 -1.27
CA HIS A 102 2.78 21.47 -2.50
C HIS A 102 4.14 22.14 -2.32
N ASP A 103 4.81 22.48 -3.41
CA ASP A 103 6.10 23.19 -3.35
C ASP A 103 5.98 24.60 -2.73
N ARG A 104 4.78 25.19 -2.75
CA ARG A 104 4.47 26.44 -2.02
C ARG A 104 4.54 26.24 -0.51
N ASP A 105 4.08 25.10 0.00
CA ASP A 105 4.15 24.76 1.43
C ASP A 105 5.59 24.51 1.91
N ARG A 106 6.52 24.15 1.00
CA ARG A 106 7.94 23.95 1.33
C ARG A 106 8.71 25.25 1.52
N ARG A 107 8.33 26.30 0.80
CA ARG A 107 8.97 27.62 0.89
C ARG A 107 8.44 28.44 2.07
N SER A 108 7.20 28.18 2.47
CA SER A 108 6.59 28.76 3.66
C SER A 108 6.81 27.84 4.87
N GLY A 109 8.04 27.77 5.35
CA GLY A 109 8.28 27.36 6.73
C GLY A 109 7.46 28.28 7.63
N GLU A 110 6.49 27.72 8.35
CA GLU A 110 5.54 28.46 9.19
C GLU A 110 6.29 29.33 10.21
N GLY A 111 6.27 30.64 9.96
CA GLY A 111 6.70 31.69 10.87
C GLY A 111 5.97 32.99 10.54
N SER A 112 4.77 33.16 11.12
CA SER A 112 4.01 34.40 11.34
C SER A 112 3.65 35.33 10.16
N PRO A 113 2.50 36.05 10.25
CA PRO A 113 2.11 37.02 9.24
C PRO A 113 2.85 38.35 9.48
N GLY A 114 3.53 38.87 8.47
CA GLY A 114 4.10 40.21 8.55
C GLY A 114 4.99 40.63 7.39
N ARG A 115 4.51 41.64 6.65
CA ARG A 115 5.25 42.64 5.83
C ARG A 115 5.83 42.23 4.46
N LEU A 116 5.21 42.84 3.44
CA LEU A 116 5.79 43.73 2.40
C LEU A 116 7.24 43.48 1.93
N GLY A 117 7.40 43.29 0.61
CA GLY A 117 8.44 43.98 -0.16
C GLY A 117 9.27 43.14 -1.15
N GLN A 118 9.07 43.42 -2.45
CA GLN A 118 10.05 43.51 -3.57
C GLN A 118 10.94 42.29 -3.92
N LYS A 119 10.82 41.73 -5.13
CA LYS A 119 11.46 42.11 -6.43
C LYS A 119 12.88 41.55 -6.58
N GLY A 120 13.08 40.65 -7.55
CA GLY A 120 14.39 40.20 -8.02
C GLY A 120 14.28 39.07 -9.04
N ARG A 121 14.51 39.40 -10.31
CA ARG A 121 14.78 38.49 -11.44
C ARG A 121 16.09 37.75 -11.21
N GLU A 122 16.21 36.52 -11.71
CA GLU A 122 17.30 36.11 -12.62
C GLU A 122 17.02 34.75 -13.27
N GLU A 123 17.38 34.65 -14.55
CA GLU A 123 17.30 33.49 -15.45
C GLU A 123 18.59 32.65 -15.38
N GLY A 124 18.52 31.39 -15.83
CA GLY A 124 19.63 30.44 -16.04
C GLY A 124 19.16 29.02 -15.71
N ASP A 125 18.69 28.20 -16.66
CA ASP A 125 19.38 27.42 -17.71
C ASP A 125 20.13 26.16 -17.21
N ALA A 126 19.91 25.08 -17.97
CA ALA A 126 20.59 23.79 -18.04
C ALA A 126 20.54 22.79 -16.85
N GLY A 127 19.90 21.63 -17.13
CA GLY A 127 20.45 20.29 -16.88
C GLY A 127 20.51 19.78 -15.43
N ASP A 128 19.70 18.76 -15.11
CA ASP A 128 20.17 17.36 -15.11
C ASP A 128 19.19 16.46 -14.35
N ALA A 129 18.93 15.33 -14.98
CA ALA A 129 18.09 14.26 -14.48
C ALA A 129 18.82 13.49 -13.38
N THR A 130 18.32 13.49 -12.16
CA THR A 130 18.52 12.35 -11.26
C THR A 130 17.29 12.13 -10.38
N GLY A 131 16.40 11.29 -10.90
CA GLY A 131 15.35 10.63 -10.14
C GLY A 131 15.96 9.90 -8.94
N LYS A 132 15.41 10.21 -7.76
CA LYS A 132 15.76 9.62 -6.47
C LYS A 132 15.92 8.10 -6.58
N ARG A 133 17.17 7.68 -6.35
CA ARG A 133 17.59 6.32 -6.01
C ARG A 133 16.54 5.66 -5.10
N ARG A 134 15.80 4.70 -5.65
CA ARG A 134 15.10 3.70 -4.87
C ARG A 134 16.14 2.90 -4.10
N ARG A 135 15.82 2.63 -2.83
CA ARG A 135 16.61 1.82 -1.90
C ARG A 135 17.06 0.53 -2.59
N ALA A 136 18.37 0.40 -2.75
CA ALA A 136 19.03 -0.87 -3.03
C ALA A 136 19.17 -1.64 -1.72
N ASN A 137 19.25 -2.96 -1.84
CA ASN A 137 19.53 -3.95 -0.80
C ASN A 137 18.39 -4.31 0.14
N GLU A 138 17.38 -4.97 -0.42
CA GLU A 138 16.93 -6.24 0.16
C GLU A 138 17.03 -7.29 -0.95
N ALA A 139 17.54 -8.49 -0.62
CA ALA A 139 17.49 -9.63 -1.50
C ALA A 139 16.01 -9.95 -1.71
N ASN A 140 15.45 -9.42 -2.79
CA ASN A 140 14.04 -9.63 -3.11
C ASN A 140 13.92 -11.11 -3.49
N GLU A 141 13.42 -11.94 -2.57
CA GLU A 141 13.16 -13.39 -2.77
C GLU A 141 12.05 -13.65 -3.82
N ASN A 142 11.67 -12.62 -4.58
CA ASN A 142 10.62 -12.70 -5.57
C ASN A 142 11.13 -13.35 -6.85
N SER A 143 10.63 -14.55 -7.14
CA SER A 143 10.89 -15.28 -8.37
C SER A 143 9.98 -14.87 -9.54
N GLU A 144 9.03 -13.96 -9.31
CA GLU A 144 8.03 -13.56 -10.29
C GLU A 144 8.34 -12.20 -10.93
N VAL A 145 8.36 -12.16 -12.27
CA VAL A 145 8.62 -10.96 -13.08
C VAL A 145 7.50 -10.75 -14.08
N VAL A 146 7.07 -9.50 -14.23
CA VAL A 146 6.07 -9.07 -15.21
C VAL A 146 6.74 -8.30 -16.33
N PHE A 147 6.49 -8.75 -17.57
CA PHE A 147 6.67 -7.94 -18.77
C PHE A 147 5.40 -7.14 -19.02
N ASN A 148 5.53 -5.84 -19.27
CA ASN A 148 4.42 -4.93 -19.48
C ASN A 148 4.63 -4.09 -20.74
N LYS A 149 3.54 -3.67 -21.38
CA LYS A 149 3.53 -2.99 -22.68
C LYS A 149 4.08 -3.85 -23.82
N VAL A 150 3.85 -5.16 -23.74
CA VAL A 150 4.21 -6.08 -24.83
C VAL A 150 3.24 -5.85 -26.00
N ASN A 151 3.78 -5.59 -27.18
CA ASN A 151 2.97 -5.50 -28.40
C ASN A 151 2.95 -6.87 -29.09
N GLU A 152 1.87 -7.63 -28.90
CA GLU A 152 1.69 -8.97 -29.47
C GLU A 152 1.73 -9.01 -31.00
N SER A 153 1.45 -7.89 -31.67
CA SER A 153 1.56 -7.82 -33.13
C SER A 153 3.02 -7.79 -33.61
N ARG A 154 3.97 -7.47 -32.72
CA ARG A 154 5.40 -7.38 -33.03
C ARG A 154 6.22 -8.48 -32.38
N HIS A 155 5.83 -8.94 -31.19
CA HIS A 155 6.59 -9.87 -30.38
C HIS A 155 5.75 -11.10 -30.04
N ASN A 156 6.26 -12.29 -30.35
CA ASN A 156 5.60 -13.54 -30.02
C ASN A 156 5.85 -13.91 -28.54
N PRO A 157 4.84 -14.42 -27.81
CA PRO A 157 5.02 -15.02 -26.49
C PRO A 157 6.22 -15.97 -26.35
N GLU A 158 6.49 -16.81 -27.36
CA GLU A 158 7.61 -17.76 -27.31
C GLU A 158 8.98 -17.05 -27.36
N ASP A 159 9.09 -15.93 -28.07
CA ASP A 159 10.31 -15.12 -28.11
C ASP A 159 10.55 -14.44 -26.75
N LEU A 160 9.49 -13.95 -26.10
CA LEU A 160 9.58 -13.40 -24.73
C LEU A 160 10.04 -14.47 -23.73
N LYS A 161 9.51 -15.68 -23.86
CA LYS A 161 9.89 -16.82 -23.01
C LYS A 161 11.34 -17.21 -23.25
N ALA A 162 11.78 -17.27 -24.52
CA ALA A 162 13.17 -17.55 -24.88
C ALA A 162 14.13 -16.47 -24.36
N TYR A 163 13.75 -15.19 -24.48
CA TYR A 163 14.49 -14.07 -23.90
C TYR A 163 14.63 -14.22 -22.38
N ALA A 164 13.55 -14.51 -21.67
CA ALA A 164 13.58 -14.69 -20.22
C ALA A 164 14.41 -15.92 -19.80
N ALA A 165 14.40 -16.99 -20.61
CA ALA A 165 15.14 -18.22 -20.32
C ALA A 165 16.67 -18.02 -20.35
N ARG A 166 17.17 -16.93 -20.93
CA ARG A 166 18.59 -16.56 -20.90
C ARG A 166 19.10 -16.25 -19.49
N PHE A 167 18.21 -15.87 -18.57
CA PHE A 167 18.55 -15.50 -17.19
C PHE A 167 18.43 -16.66 -16.20
N GLY A 168 17.68 -17.72 -16.54
CA GLY A 168 17.51 -18.87 -15.67
C GLY A 168 16.34 -19.76 -16.06
N ARG A 169 16.14 -20.83 -15.29
CA ARG A 169 15.07 -21.81 -15.53
C ARG A 169 13.70 -21.22 -15.19
N ILE A 170 12.80 -21.25 -16.16
CA ILE A 170 11.42 -20.79 -16.04
C ILE A 170 10.54 -21.96 -15.59
N VAL A 171 9.83 -21.78 -14.47
CA VAL A 171 8.84 -22.72 -13.94
C VAL A 171 7.48 -22.49 -14.61
N ASN A 172 7.11 -21.23 -14.80
CA ASN A 172 5.83 -20.87 -15.39
C ASN A 172 5.94 -19.62 -16.26
N PHE A 173 5.22 -19.62 -17.38
CA PHE A 173 5.09 -18.47 -18.27
C PHE A 173 3.62 -18.32 -18.64
N LYS A 174 2.99 -17.24 -18.18
CA LYS A 174 1.54 -17.04 -18.34
C LYS A 174 1.25 -15.65 -18.89
N ARG A 175 0.34 -15.58 -19.87
CA ARG A 175 -0.26 -14.32 -20.30
C ARG A 175 -1.26 -13.83 -19.24
N LEU A 176 -1.09 -12.59 -18.77
CA LEU A 176 -2.04 -11.93 -17.87
C LEU A 176 -3.09 -11.15 -18.67
N ASN A 177 -2.65 -10.39 -19.67
CA ASN A 177 -3.51 -9.69 -20.62
C ASN A 177 -2.74 -9.43 -21.93
N PRO A 178 -3.33 -8.82 -22.97
CA PRO A 178 -2.65 -8.62 -24.26
C PRO A 178 -1.35 -7.80 -24.22
N GLU A 179 -1.11 -7.04 -23.16
CA GLU A 179 0.10 -6.23 -23.00
C GLU A 179 0.99 -6.72 -21.86
N LYS A 180 0.61 -7.81 -21.17
CA LYS A 180 1.26 -8.25 -19.93
C LYS A 180 1.46 -9.76 -19.86
N TYR A 181 2.67 -10.14 -19.49
CA TYR A 181 3.07 -11.52 -19.28
C TYR A 181 3.76 -11.67 -17.93
N LEU A 182 3.47 -12.77 -17.26
CA LEU A 182 4.09 -13.19 -16.01
C LEU A 182 5.08 -14.32 -16.30
N VAL A 183 6.28 -14.17 -15.78
CA VAL A 183 7.32 -15.20 -15.78
C VAL A 183 7.65 -15.54 -14.34
N VAL A 184 7.67 -16.83 -14.03
CA VAL A 184 8.06 -17.36 -12.72
C VAL A 184 9.32 -18.17 -12.91
N PHE A 185 10.39 -17.74 -12.24
CA PHE A 185 11.67 -18.44 -12.23
C PHE A 185 11.71 -19.49 -11.12
N GLU A 186 12.57 -20.50 -11.30
CA GLU A 186 12.86 -21.46 -10.24
C GLU A 186 13.70 -20.82 -9.13
N ASP A 187 14.67 -19.98 -9.52
CA ASP A 187 15.55 -19.26 -8.61
C ASP A 187 15.23 -17.75 -8.59
N PRO A 188 15.00 -17.14 -7.41
CA PRO A 188 14.88 -15.69 -7.26
C PRO A 188 16.07 -14.89 -7.81
N SER A 189 17.28 -15.47 -7.86
CA SER A 189 18.46 -14.81 -8.42
C SER A 189 18.27 -14.45 -9.90
N ALA A 190 17.70 -15.36 -10.70
CA ALA A 190 17.41 -15.17 -12.12
C ALA A 190 16.38 -14.05 -12.36
N ALA A 191 15.34 -13.98 -11.52
CA ALA A 191 14.37 -12.89 -11.56
C ALA A 191 15.03 -11.52 -11.27
N CYS A 192 15.99 -11.50 -10.34
CA CYS A 192 16.77 -10.33 -10.00
C CYS A 192 17.67 -9.86 -11.15
N GLU A 193 18.37 -10.78 -11.80
CA GLU A 193 19.20 -10.49 -12.97
C GLU A 193 18.37 -9.95 -14.13
N LEU A 194 17.23 -10.60 -14.42
CA LEU A 194 16.32 -10.13 -15.47
C LEU A 194 15.86 -8.69 -15.22
N VAL A 195 15.38 -8.37 -14.01
CA VAL A 195 14.86 -7.04 -13.69
C VAL A 195 15.95 -5.96 -13.69
N LYS A 196 17.16 -6.30 -13.21
CA LYS A 196 18.30 -5.37 -13.16
C LYS A 196 19.03 -5.22 -14.48
N SER A 197 18.85 -6.15 -15.42
CA SER A 197 19.52 -6.12 -16.71
C SER A 197 19.16 -4.82 -17.47
N PRO A 198 20.16 -4.07 -17.97
CA PRO A 198 19.93 -2.87 -18.77
C PRO A 198 19.46 -3.19 -20.20
N GLU A 199 19.55 -4.45 -20.63
CA GLU A 199 19.15 -4.89 -21.98
C GLU A 199 17.63 -4.71 -22.16
N ALA A 200 17.26 -4.06 -23.27
CA ALA A 200 15.87 -3.98 -23.71
C ALA A 200 15.30 -5.38 -23.94
N VAL A 201 14.02 -5.56 -23.68
CA VAL A 201 13.35 -6.85 -23.90
C VAL A 201 13.06 -6.97 -25.40
N LEU A 202 13.66 -7.96 -26.07
CA LEU A 202 13.51 -8.16 -27.51
C LEU A 202 13.82 -6.90 -28.34
N GLU A 203 14.87 -6.17 -27.95
CA GLU A 203 15.29 -4.90 -28.58
C GLU A 203 14.23 -3.78 -28.54
N ASP A 204 13.14 -3.97 -27.78
CA ASP A 204 12.06 -3.01 -27.62
C ASP A 204 12.17 -2.28 -26.27
N PRO A 205 12.58 -0.99 -26.26
CA PRO A 205 12.69 -0.20 -25.03
C PRO A 205 11.31 0.15 -24.43
N GLY A 206 10.22 -0.05 -25.17
CA GLY A 206 8.86 0.16 -24.70
C GLY A 206 8.40 -0.88 -23.69
N ILE A 207 8.95 -2.10 -23.77
CA ILE A 207 8.62 -3.21 -22.87
C ILE A 207 9.33 -3.01 -21.53
N LYS A 208 8.54 -2.96 -20.46
CA LYS A 208 9.05 -2.79 -19.10
C LYS A 208 9.04 -4.12 -18.35
N LYS A 209 10.11 -4.38 -17.60
CA LYS A 209 10.25 -5.54 -16.70
C LYS A 209 10.29 -5.08 -15.24
N PHE A 210 9.48 -5.71 -14.38
CA PHE A 210 9.45 -5.42 -12.94
C PHE A 210 8.93 -6.64 -12.17
N TYR A 211 9.28 -6.72 -10.88
CA TYR A 211 8.78 -7.78 -10.01
C TYR A 211 7.25 -7.77 -9.89
N ASN A 212 6.63 -8.95 -9.79
CA ASN A 212 5.23 -9.06 -9.43
C ASN A 212 5.05 -8.79 -7.92
N VAL A 213 4.80 -7.54 -7.56
CA VAL A 213 4.67 -7.13 -6.14
C VAL A 213 3.26 -7.42 -5.60
N ILE A 214 2.25 -7.56 -6.46
CA ILE A 214 0.84 -7.67 -6.02
C ILE A 214 0.57 -9.04 -5.39
N ASP A 215 0.96 -10.13 -6.05
CA ASP A 215 0.70 -11.48 -5.53
C ASP A 215 1.54 -11.80 -4.29
N ASN A 216 2.76 -11.24 -4.21
CA ASN A 216 3.59 -11.38 -3.01
C ASN A 216 2.96 -10.68 -1.79
N LEU A 217 2.31 -9.54 -1.94
CA LEU A 217 1.64 -8.88 -0.82
C LEU A 217 0.47 -9.72 -0.30
N VAL A 218 -0.36 -10.28 -1.19
CA VAL A 218 -1.48 -11.15 -0.82
C VAL A 218 -0.98 -12.44 -0.17
N LYS A 219 0.06 -13.08 -0.73
CA LYS A 219 0.69 -14.27 -0.15
C LYS A 219 1.27 -14.00 1.24
N VAL A 220 1.96 -12.88 1.43
CA VAL A 220 2.52 -12.48 2.73
C VAL A 220 1.42 -12.20 3.74
N GLU A 221 0.36 -11.49 3.34
CA GLU A 221 -0.80 -11.22 4.21
C GLU A 221 -1.54 -12.50 4.59
N LEU A 222 -1.75 -13.42 3.64
CA LEU A 222 -2.34 -14.73 3.90
C LEU A 222 -1.50 -15.55 4.87
N LYS A 223 -0.17 -15.60 4.68
CA LYS A 223 0.74 -16.31 5.58
C LYS A 223 0.61 -15.79 7.01
N LYS A 224 0.62 -14.46 7.19
CA LYS A 224 0.43 -13.84 8.50
C LYS A 224 -0.93 -14.20 9.12
N LEU A 225 -2.00 -14.23 8.34
CA LEU A 225 -3.32 -14.62 8.83
C LEU A 225 -3.39 -16.10 9.23
N PHE A 226 -2.67 -16.99 8.55
CA PHE A 226 -2.58 -18.40 8.94
C PHE A 226 -1.77 -18.59 10.22
N GLU A 227 -0.65 -17.90 10.37
CA GLU A 227 0.14 -17.90 11.61
C GLU A 227 -0.69 -17.35 12.80
N GLU A 228 -1.47 -16.29 12.56
CA GLU A 228 -2.38 -15.73 13.57
C GLU A 228 -3.53 -16.70 13.90
N GLN A 229 -4.06 -17.41 12.91
CA GLN A 229 -5.08 -18.44 13.10
C GLN A 229 -4.56 -19.59 13.96
N GLU A 230 -3.36 -20.11 13.65
CA GLU A 230 -2.72 -21.18 14.41
C GLU A 230 -2.51 -20.76 15.87
N ALA A 231 -1.97 -19.57 16.10
CA ALA A 231 -1.79 -19.03 17.45
C ALA A 231 -3.11 -18.89 18.23
N VAL A 232 -4.22 -18.54 17.57
CA VAL A 232 -5.55 -18.48 18.21
C VAL A 232 -6.06 -19.88 18.52
N VAL A 233 -5.90 -20.84 17.60
CA VAL A 233 -6.31 -22.25 17.82
C VAL A 233 -5.52 -22.87 18.97
N ASP A 234 -4.21 -22.65 19.03
CA ASP A 234 -3.37 -23.11 20.13
C ASP A 234 -3.80 -22.50 21.47
N LYS A 235 -4.12 -21.21 21.50
CA LYS A 235 -4.69 -20.58 22.71
C LYS A 235 -6.05 -21.17 23.09
N MET A 236 -6.89 -21.47 22.12
CA MET A 236 -8.21 -22.09 22.37
C MET A 236 -8.11 -23.51 22.94
N SER A 237 -6.98 -24.20 22.71
CA SER A 237 -6.73 -25.51 23.32
C SER A 237 -6.48 -25.45 24.83
N THR A 238 -6.08 -24.28 25.36
CA THR A 238 -5.81 -24.07 26.78
C THR A 238 -6.84 -23.17 27.46
N GLU A 239 -7.39 -22.19 26.74
CA GLU A 239 -8.39 -21.23 27.23
C GLU A 239 -9.49 -21.02 26.18
N PHE A 240 -10.71 -21.43 26.48
CA PHE A 240 -11.85 -21.20 25.58
C PHE A 240 -12.62 -19.94 25.99
N SER A 241 -12.74 -18.98 25.06
CA SER A 241 -13.53 -17.77 25.28
C SER A 241 -14.28 -17.29 24.03
N ALA A 242 -15.40 -16.59 24.23
CA ALA A 242 -16.16 -15.97 23.16
C ALA A 242 -15.34 -14.93 22.39
N ALA A 243 -14.37 -14.28 23.05
CA ALA A 243 -13.45 -13.34 22.42
C ALA A 243 -12.52 -14.05 21.42
N LEU A 244 -11.97 -15.22 21.79
CA LEU A 244 -11.12 -16.02 20.90
C LEU A 244 -11.91 -16.58 19.70
N LEU A 245 -13.14 -17.04 19.91
CA LEU A 245 -14.05 -17.41 18.82
C LEU A 245 -14.31 -16.23 17.85
N GLY A 246 -14.57 -15.05 18.40
CA GLY A 246 -14.76 -13.83 17.61
C GLY A 246 -13.52 -13.46 16.80
N HIS A 247 -12.33 -13.60 17.40
CA HIS A 247 -11.05 -13.37 16.73
C HIS A 247 -10.81 -14.38 15.59
N LEU A 248 -11.00 -15.68 15.85
CA LEU A 248 -10.88 -16.73 14.84
C LEU A 248 -11.86 -16.52 13.67
N ARG A 249 -13.10 -16.10 13.96
CA ARG A 249 -14.10 -15.76 12.93
C ARG A 249 -13.63 -14.58 12.07
N ASN A 250 -13.06 -13.55 12.68
CA ASN A 250 -12.51 -12.40 11.95
C ASN A 250 -11.33 -12.77 11.04
N ILE A 251 -10.42 -13.61 11.53
CA ILE A 251 -9.29 -14.11 10.72
C ILE A 251 -9.82 -14.90 9.52
N ASN A 252 -10.76 -15.82 9.73
CA ASN A 252 -11.40 -16.59 8.66
C ASN A 252 -12.12 -15.70 7.63
N ILE A 253 -12.80 -14.64 8.05
CA ILE A 253 -13.41 -13.67 7.13
C ILE A 253 -12.35 -12.97 6.28
N ARG A 254 -11.22 -12.55 6.88
CA ARG A 254 -10.12 -11.90 6.16
C ARG A 254 -9.49 -12.84 5.14
N ILE A 255 -9.18 -14.07 5.53
CA ILE A 255 -8.65 -15.12 4.63
C ILE A 255 -9.61 -15.34 3.47
N ARG A 256 -10.90 -15.54 3.73
CA ARG A 256 -11.92 -15.70 2.68
C ARG A 256 -11.95 -14.49 1.75
N SER A 257 -11.85 -13.27 2.28
CA SER A 257 -11.88 -12.06 1.47
C SER A 257 -10.68 -11.94 0.52
N LEU A 258 -9.51 -12.42 0.92
CA LEU A 258 -8.30 -12.43 0.09
C LEU A 258 -8.37 -13.54 -0.96
N VAL A 259 -8.76 -14.75 -0.56
CA VAL A 259 -8.84 -15.92 -1.46
C VAL A 259 -9.97 -15.81 -2.48
N LEU A 260 -11.12 -15.25 -2.11
CA LEU A 260 -12.29 -15.17 -2.98
C LEU A 260 -12.31 -13.92 -3.86
N LYS A 261 -11.60 -12.84 -3.51
CA LYS A 261 -11.47 -11.67 -4.38
C LYS A 261 -10.77 -12.02 -5.70
N ASP A 262 -9.83 -12.96 -5.69
CA ASP A 262 -9.10 -13.37 -6.90
C ASP A 262 -9.99 -14.05 -7.95
N LYS A 263 -11.12 -14.66 -7.57
CA LYS A 263 -12.02 -15.32 -8.53
C LYS A 263 -12.96 -14.37 -9.27
N SER A 264 -13.05 -13.11 -8.86
CA SER A 264 -14.02 -12.15 -9.42
C SER A 264 -13.47 -11.27 -10.56
N LYS A 265 -12.19 -11.41 -10.91
CA LYS A 265 -11.59 -10.69 -12.05
C LYS A 265 -11.37 -11.52 -13.31
N ASP A 266 -11.46 -12.85 -13.21
CA ASP A 266 -11.45 -13.75 -14.36
C ASP A 266 -12.89 -14.15 -14.72
N GLY A 267 -13.65 -13.18 -15.23
CA GLY A 267 -15.04 -13.33 -15.64
C GLY A 267 -15.22 -13.08 -17.14
N GLY A 268 -14.49 -13.82 -17.98
CA GLY A 268 -14.92 -14.06 -19.35
C GLY A 268 -16.17 -14.92 -19.32
N GLY A 269 -17.29 -14.38 -19.79
CA GLY A 269 -18.59 -15.03 -19.70
C GLY A 269 -18.70 -16.31 -20.51
N VAL A 270 -19.43 -17.29 -19.96
CA VAL A 270 -20.34 -18.17 -20.70
C VAL A 270 -21.45 -18.60 -19.73
N ASP A 271 -22.69 -18.52 -20.21
CA ASP A 271 -23.91 -19.06 -19.62
C ASP A 271 -23.79 -20.52 -19.17
N GLY A 272 -24.49 -20.87 -18.09
CA GLY A 272 -24.70 -22.27 -17.76
C GLY A 272 -25.20 -22.51 -16.35
N LYS A 273 -26.53 -22.52 -16.17
CA LYS A 273 -27.23 -23.06 -15.00
C LYS A 273 -26.62 -24.40 -14.56
N LYS A 274 -26.01 -24.44 -13.39
CA LYS A 274 -26.00 -25.61 -12.50
C LYS A 274 -25.80 -25.12 -11.08
N GLY A 275 -26.86 -25.25 -10.28
CA GLY A 275 -26.86 -24.91 -8.86
C GLY A 275 -25.69 -25.61 -8.17
N PHE A 276 -24.94 -24.82 -7.42
CA PHE A 276 -23.92 -25.33 -6.51
C PHE A 276 -24.64 -26.20 -5.46
N ASN A 277 -24.47 -27.52 -5.55
CA ASN A 277 -25.12 -28.45 -4.65
C ASN A 277 -24.37 -28.44 -3.30
N GLN A 278 -24.92 -27.66 -2.37
CA GLN A 278 -24.32 -27.36 -1.06
C GLN A 278 -24.13 -28.62 -0.20
N GLU A 279 -24.88 -29.69 -0.48
CA GLU A 279 -24.92 -30.94 0.29
C GLU A 279 -23.71 -31.88 0.05
N ASN A 280 -22.95 -31.70 -1.02
CA ASN A 280 -21.78 -32.57 -1.33
C ASN A 280 -20.41 -31.91 -1.06
N SER A 281 -20.39 -30.74 -0.45
CA SER A 281 -19.14 -30.12 -0.01
C SER A 281 -18.70 -30.75 1.30
N LEU A 282 -17.65 -31.60 1.26
CA LEU A 282 -16.95 -32.12 2.44
C LEU A 282 -16.52 -31.03 3.44
N TYR A 283 -16.48 -29.76 3.00
CA TYR A 283 -16.12 -28.61 3.82
C TYR A 283 -17.25 -28.10 4.72
N TYR A 284 -18.50 -28.50 4.50
CA TYR A 284 -19.67 -28.06 5.28
C TYR A 284 -20.14 -29.06 6.36
N ASN A 285 -19.62 -30.28 6.36
CA ASN A 285 -20.03 -31.35 7.30
C ASN A 285 -19.08 -31.54 8.49
N CYS A 286 -18.15 -30.60 8.75
CA CYS A 286 -17.18 -30.71 9.86
C CYS A 286 -17.38 -29.68 10.99
N PHE A 287 -18.55 -29.07 11.13
CA PHE A 287 -18.91 -28.28 12.31
C PHE A 287 -20.37 -28.53 12.72
#